data_AF-D4B5K2-F1
#
_entry.id   AF-D4B5K2-F1
#
_cell.length_a   1.000
_cell.length_b   1.000
_cell.length_c   1.000
_cell.angle_alpha   90.00
_cell.angle_beta   90.00
_cell.angle_gamma   90.00
#
_symmetry.space_group_name_H-M   'P 1'
#
loop_
_entity.id
_entity.type
_entity.pdbx_description
1 polymer ?
#
loop_
_entity_poly.entity_id
_entity_poly.type
_entity_poly.pdbx_seq_one_letter_code
_entity_poly.pdbx_strand_id
1 'polypeptide(L)'
;MSYFRITLLRSAIGLPRKTTGVLHALGLKKRMATVFYPVSRDVAGQIMKVKELVAVTEVDKPLSREQLRLQRKPDPGYYVERRAEEVWREKREA
;
A
#
# COMPACT_ATOMS: atom_id res chain seq x y z
N MET A 1 19.87 4.85 1.66
CA MET A 1 19.75 3.52 1.04
C MET A 1 18.39 3.49 0.38
N SER A 2 18.31 3.21 -0.92
CA SER A 2 17.06 3.30 -1.67
C SER A 2 16.25 2.01 -1.64
N TYR A 3 14.96 2.13 -1.94
CA TYR A 3 13.98 1.05 -1.95
C TYR A 3 13.25 1.02 -3.30
N PHE A 4 12.93 -0.17 -3.77
CA PHE A 4 11.96 -0.36 -4.83
C PHE A 4 10.56 -0.29 -4.26
N ARG A 5 9.77 0.68 -4.72
CA ARG A 5 8.31 0.68 -4.60
C ARG A 5 7.74 -0.06 -5.81
N ILE A 6 7.19 -1.24 -5.57
CA ILE A 6 6.68 -2.14 -6.60
C ILE A 6 5.16 -2.20 -6.48
N THR A 7 4.44 -1.87 -7.56
CA THR A 7 2.97 -1.94 -7.60
C THR A 7 2.52 -2.89 -8.70
N LEU A 8 1.65 -3.86 -8.35
CA LEU A 8 1.08 -4.79 -9.33
C LEU A 8 -0.05 -4.11 -10.13
N LEU A 9 0.21 -3.77 -11.39
CA LEU A 9 -0.76 -3.11 -12.27
C LEU A 9 -1.65 -4.11 -13.02
N ARG A 10 -1.10 -5.25 -13.45
CA ARG A 10 -1.82 -6.27 -14.24
C ARG A 10 -1.94 -7.57 -13.47
N SER A 11 -3.03 -8.29 -13.69
CA SER A 11 -3.25 -9.61 -13.08
C SER A 11 -2.42 -10.67 -13.80
N ALA A 12 -1.98 -11.69 -13.07
CA ALA A 12 -1.34 -12.89 -13.63
C ALA A 12 -2.35 -13.98 -14.03
N ILE A 13 -3.64 -13.62 -14.15
CA ILE A 13 -4.67 -14.54 -14.65
C ILE A 13 -4.30 -15.03 -16.05
N GLY A 14 -4.40 -16.34 -16.27
CA GLY A 14 -4.02 -16.96 -17.55
C GLY A 14 -2.50 -17.06 -17.81
N LEU A 15 -1.65 -16.64 -16.86
CA LEU A 15 -0.20 -16.79 -16.97
C LEU A 15 0.30 -18.09 -16.30
N PRO A 16 1.49 -18.60 -16.68
CA PRO A 16 2.07 -19.78 -16.05
C PRO A 16 2.24 -19.63 -14.53
N ARG A 17 2.13 -20.76 -13.80
CA ARG A 17 2.27 -20.79 -12.33
C ARG A 17 3.57 -20.18 -11.82
N LYS A 18 4.65 -20.26 -12.61
CA LYS A 18 5.96 -19.66 -12.28
C LYS A 18 5.87 -18.14 -12.12
N THR A 19 5.13 -17.45 -12.99
CA THR A 19 4.93 -16.00 -12.92
C THR A 19 4.16 -15.62 -11.66
N THR A 20 3.07 -16.34 -11.37
CA THR A 20 2.28 -16.17 -10.14
C THR A 20 3.12 -16.45 -8.90
N GLY A 21 3.99 -17.48 -8.93
CA GLY A 21 4.93 -17.79 -7.85
C GLY A 21 5.90 -16.65 -7.54
N VAL A 22 6.45 -16.00 -8.57
CA VAL A 22 7.33 -14.82 -8.38
C VAL A 22 6.55 -13.67 -7.74
N LEU A 23 5.32 -13.38 -8.18
CA LEU A 23 4.48 -12.36 -7.57
C LEU A 23 4.17 -12.66 -6.09
N HIS A 24 3.87 -13.92 -5.75
CA HIS A 24 3.66 -14.33 -4.37
C HIS A 24 4.91 -14.17 -3.50
N ALA A 25 6.10 -14.49 -4.03
CA ALA A 25 7.37 -14.30 -3.34
C ALA A 25 7.66 -12.82 -3.03
N LEU A 26 7.31 -11.92 -3.96
CA LEU A 26 7.33 -10.47 -3.76
C LEU A 26 6.19 -9.95 -2.86
N GLY A 27 5.27 -10.80 -2.41
CA GLY A 27 4.12 -10.38 -1.58
C GLY A 27 2.97 -9.72 -2.35
N LEU A 28 2.98 -9.74 -3.68
CA LEU A 28 1.98 -9.13 -4.56
C LEU A 28 0.80 -10.10 -4.82
N LYS A 29 -0.16 -10.13 -3.88
CA LYS A 29 -1.31 -11.05 -3.94
C LYS A 29 -2.53 -10.52 -4.70
N LYS A 30 -2.74 -9.20 -4.72
CA LYS A 30 -3.90 -8.55 -5.35
C LYS A 30 -3.44 -7.40 -6.25
N ARG A 31 -4.21 -7.10 -7.31
CA ARG A 31 -3.95 -5.94 -8.17
C ARG A 31 -3.97 -4.64 -7.35
N MET A 32 -3.16 -3.67 -7.76
CA MET A 32 -2.91 -2.39 -7.07
C MET A 32 -2.26 -2.52 -5.68
N ALA A 33 -1.88 -3.73 -5.26
CA ALA A 33 -1.03 -3.89 -4.09
C ALA A 33 0.34 -3.27 -4.34
N THR A 34 0.89 -2.61 -3.32
CA THR A 34 2.21 -2.00 -3.35
C THR A 34 3.05 -2.60 -2.23
N VAL A 35 4.27 -2.99 -2.55
CA VAL A 35 5.27 -3.52 -1.61
C VAL A 35 6.56 -2.73 -1.74
N PHE A 36 7.35 -2.73 -0.67
CA PHE A 36 8.65 -2.06 -0.63
C PHE A 36 9.74 -3.07 -0.30
N TYR A 37 10.82 -3.04 -1.07
CA TYR A 37 12.01 -3.85 -0.82
C TYR A 37 13.25 -2.97 -0.91
N PRO A 38 14.29 -3.19 -0.08
CA PRO A 38 15.59 -2.58 -0.30
C PRO A 38 16.10 -2.88 -1.70
N VAL A 39 16.80 -1.93 -2.32
CA VAL A 39 17.42 -2.16 -3.63
C VAL A 39 18.50 -3.23 -3.51
N SER A 40 18.26 -4.38 -4.14
CA SER A 40 19.20 -5.50 -4.23
C SER A 40 19.09 -6.22 -5.58
N ARG A 41 20.15 -6.92 -5.98
CA ARG A 41 20.20 -7.66 -7.25
C ARG A 41 19.15 -8.78 -7.31
N ASP A 42 18.89 -9.45 -6.19
CA ASP A 42 17.92 -10.53 -6.12
C ASP A 42 16.50 -10.04 -6.36
N VAL A 43 16.13 -8.91 -5.73
CA VAL A 43 14.83 -8.28 -5.93
C VAL A 43 14.69 -7.77 -7.36
N ALA A 44 15.73 -7.14 -7.91
CA ALA A 44 15.75 -6.71 -9.31
C ALA A 44 15.54 -7.90 -10.28
N GLY A 45 16.19 -9.04 -10.03
CA GLY A 45 15.98 -10.26 -10.82
C GLY A 45 14.56 -10.82 -10.73
N GLN A 46 13.91 -10.71 -9.57
CA GLN A 46 12.50 -11.08 -9.43
C GLN A 46 11.59 -10.12 -10.19
N ILE A 47 11.81 -8.80 -10.08
CA ILE A 47 11.08 -7.77 -10.83
C ILE A 47 11.17 -8.04 -12.34
N MET A 48 12.36 -8.33 -12.86
CA MET A 48 12.56 -8.52 -14.30
C MET A 48 11.79 -9.72 -14.88
N LYS A 49 11.47 -10.73 -14.06
CA LYS A 49 10.63 -11.88 -14.45
C LYS A 49 9.14 -11.52 -14.57
N VAL A 50 8.71 -10.38 -14.02
CA VAL A 50 7.31 -9.93 -13.99
C VAL A 50 7.16 -8.45 -14.42
N LYS A 51 8.14 -7.91 -15.14
CA LYS A 51 8.26 -6.47 -15.48
C LYS A 51 7.07 -5.92 -16.25
N GLU A 52 6.37 -6.77 -16.99
CA GLU A 52 5.18 -6.43 -17.76
C GLU A 52 3.93 -6.26 -16.89
N LEU A 53 3.96 -6.78 -15.64
CA LEU A 53 2.84 -6.77 -14.72
C LEU A 53 2.95 -5.68 -13.65
N VAL A 54 4.17 -5.22 -13.36
CA VAL A 54 4.47 -4.31 -12.25
C VAL A 54 4.94 -2.94 -12.75
N ALA A 55 4.63 -1.91 -11.98
CA ALA A 55 5.33 -0.62 -12.05
C ALA A 55 6.33 -0.55 -10.90
N VAL A 56 7.53 -0.06 -11.19
CA VAL A 56 8.61 0.08 -10.21
C VAL A 56 9.08 1.52 -10.20
N THR A 57 9.22 2.07 -8.99
CA THR A 57 9.79 3.40 -8.74
C THR A 57 10.81 3.27 -7.62
N GLU A 58 11.91 4.02 -7.72
CA GLU A 58 12.90 4.11 -6.65
C GLU A 58 12.46 5.19 -5.64
N VAL A 59 12.55 4.89 -4.35
CA VAL A 59 12.19 5.80 -3.26
C VAL A 59 13.22 5.73 -2.15
N ASP A 60 13.40 6.83 -1.41
CA ASP A 60 14.39 6.89 -0.33
C ASP A 60 14.01 6.06 0.91
N LYS A 61 12.70 5.94 1.18
CA LYS A 61 12.19 5.26 2.37
C LYS A 61 10.97 4.40 2.03
N PRO A 62 10.82 3.23 2.65
CA PRO A 62 9.63 2.42 2.49
C PRO A 62 8.49 3.03 3.32
N LEU A 63 7.26 2.87 2.84
CA LEU A 63 6.07 3.25 3.61
C LEU A 63 5.44 2.03 4.26
N SER A 64 5.02 2.18 5.52
CA SER A 64 4.22 1.18 6.21
C SER A 64 2.83 1.09 5.60
N ARG A 65 2.12 -0.01 5.87
CA ARG A 65 0.73 -0.19 5.44
C ARG A 65 -0.18 0.91 5.96
N GLU A 66 0.07 1.40 7.17
CA GLU A 66 -0.70 2.49 7.78
C GLU A 66 -0.43 3.83 7.12
N GLN A 67 0.85 4.12 6.80
CA GLN A 67 1.24 5.33 6.09
C GLN A 67 0.63 5.37 4.69
N LEU A 68 0.67 4.26 3.94
CA LEU A 68 -0.01 4.14 2.64
C LEU A 68 -1.52 4.36 2.76
N ARG A 69 -2.15 3.86 3.83
CA ARG A 69 -3.58 4.07 4.07
C ARG A 69 -3.88 5.54 4.36
N LEU A 70 -3.05 6.19 5.17
CA LEU A 70 -3.21 7.58 5.53
C LEU A 70 -3.02 8.50 4.31
N GLN A 71 -2.03 8.25 3.47
CA GLN A 71 -1.81 9.00 2.21
C GLN A 71 -3.00 8.92 1.25
N ARG A 72 -3.77 7.84 1.30
CA ARG A 72 -4.97 7.66 0.47
C ARG A 72 -6.24 8.20 1.12
N LYS A 73 -6.19 8.56 2.41
CA LYS A 73 -7.35 9.03 3.15
C LYS A 73 -7.57 10.50 2.78
N PRO A 74 -8.72 10.86 2.19
CA PRO A 74 -9.06 12.26 1.95
C PRO A 74 -9.37 12.97 3.27
N ASP A 75 -9.37 14.30 3.24
CA ASP A 75 -9.85 15.09 4.38
C ASP A 75 -11.33 14.79 4.65
N PRO A 76 -11.74 14.66 5.93
CA PRO A 76 -13.12 14.31 6.27
C PRO A 76 -14.16 15.32 5.76
N GLY A 77 -13.79 16.59 5.60
CA GLY A 77 -14.70 17.67 5.18
C GLY A 77 -15.68 18.14 6.27
N TYR A 78 -15.57 17.60 7.49
CA TYR A 78 -16.33 18.03 8.66
C TYR A 78 -15.43 17.96 9.91
N TYR A 79 -15.81 18.67 10.96
CA TYR A 79 -15.26 18.52 12.30
C TYR A 79 -16.41 18.30 13.29
N VAL A 80 -16.15 17.55 14.36
CA VAL A 80 -17.15 17.30 15.40
C VAL A 80 -17.06 18.43 16.41
N GLU A 81 -18.06 19.32 16.42
CA GLU A 81 -18.08 20.48 17.32
C GLU A 81 -18.21 20.09 18.78
N ARG A 82 -19.20 19.23 19.09
CA ARG A 82 -19.50 18.78 20.45
C ARG A 82 -19.97 17.34 20.40
N ARG A 83 -19.55 16.54 21.38
CA ARG A 83 -20.10 15.18 21.52
C ARG A 83 -21.43 15.27 22.24
N ALA A 84 -22.38 14.39 21.90
CA ALA A 84 -23.67 14.36 22.56
C ALA A 84 -23.51 14.28 24.09
N GLU A 85 -22.65 13.39 24.59
CA GLU A 85 -22.39 13.22 26.04
C GLU A 85 -22.04 14.53 26.76
N GLU A 86 -21.25 15.41 26.13
CA GLU A 86 -20.87 16.72 26.67
C GLU A 86 -22.09 17.64 26.75
N VAL A 87 -22.95 17.63 25.73
CA VAL A 87 -24.21 18.39 25.71
C VAL A 87 -25.18 17.88 26.79
N TRP A 88 -25.28 16.56 26.98
CA TRP A 88 -26.13 15.94 27.99
C TRP A 88 -25.63 16.15 29.43
N ARG A 89 -24.31 16.36 29.61
CA ARG A 89 -23.72 16.67 30.91
C ARG A 89 -23.98 18.13 31.29
N GLU A 90 -23.72 19.06 30.39
CA GLU A 90 -24.02 20.49 30.61
C GLU A 90 -25.51 20.72 30.91
N LYS A 91 -26.42 20.07 30.17
CA LYS A 91 -27.87 20.18 30.44
C LYS A 91 -28.34 19.60 31.78
N ARG A 92 -27.53 18.76 32.43
CA ARG A 92 -27.84 18.19 33.76
C ARG A 92 -27.21 18.99 34.91
N GLU A 93 -26.14 19.72 34.61
CA GLU A 93 -25.44 20.58 35.57
C GLU A 93 -25.97 22.02 35.57
N ALA A 94 -26.72 22.43 34.54
CA ALA A 94 -27.48 23.68 34.43
C ALA A 94 -28.93 23.53 34.91
#